data_AF-X5UJW1-F1
#
_entry.id   AF-X5UJW1-F1
#
_cell.length_a   1.000
_cell.length_b   1.000
_cell.length_c   1.000
_cell.angle_alpha   90.00
_cell.angle_beta   90.00
_cell.angle_gamma   90.00
#
_symmetry.space_group_name_H-M   'P 1'
#
loop_
_entity.id
_entity.type
_entity.pdbx_description
1 polymer ?
#
loop_
_entity_poly.entity_id
_entity_poly.type
_entity_poly.pdbx_seq_one_letter_code
_entity_poly.pdbx_strand_id
1 'polypeptide(L)'
;MNKSFHSIIVHPLTNTVVSVLVSAIVSYVTVQYTNDAGQDRNLKLTQISEFDKSSGDIISLSGNFIQSVNGKSDVNSSKTMLRSGLAKQIADTESLKAVFGRSIGEESEDYLDAIAMFDRAIDRYSGPTDIGPWINGFDKVLATKGVLSKQLYSQVGLKTES
;
A
#
# COMPACT_ATOMS: atom_id res chain seq x y z
N MET A 1 31.13 43.55 -15.69
CA MET A 1 30.30 44.58 -15.02
C MET A 1 28.84 44.15 -15.08
N ASN A 2 28.18 44.25 -13.93
CA ASN A 2 26.78 43.95 -13.60
C ASN A 2 25.72 44.20 -14.68
N LYS A 3 24.69 43.35 -14.69
CA LYS A 3 23.30 43.80 -14.42
C LYS A 3 22.45 42.67 -13.82
N SER A 4 21.61 43.11 -12.89
CA SER A 4 20.84 42.40 -11.88
C SER A 4 19.51 41.84 -12.39
N PHE A 5 19.06 40.79 -11.69
CA PHE A 5 17.69 40.28 -11.49
C PHE A 5 16.52 40.99 -12.16
N HIS A 6 15.63 40.20 -12.77
CA HIS A 6 14.16 40.30 -12.61
C HIS A 6 13.58 38.88 -12.49
N SER A 7 12.72 38.69 -11.49
CA SER A 7 12.04 37.43 -11.17
C SER A 7 11.03 37.02 -12.23
N ILE A 8 10.91 35.72 -12.47
CA ILE A 8 9.64 35.12 -12.90
C ILE A 8 9.29 34.04 -11.88
N ILE A 9 8.30 34.35 -11.05
CA ILE A 9 7.54 33.36 -10.30
C ILE A 9 6.75 32.56 -11.34
N VAL A 10 6.99 31.26 -11.43
CA VAL A 10 5.97 30.32 -11.92
C VAL A 10 5.98 29.10 -11.00
N HIS A 11 5.15 29.13 -9.98
CA HIS A 11 4.52 27.89 -9.53
C HIS A 11 3.46 27.52 -10.56
N PRO A 12 3.42 26.25 -10.95
CA PRO A 12 2.21 25.49 -10.68
C PRO A 12 2.57 24.18 -10.00
N LEU A 13 2.16 24.05 -8.73
CA LEU A 13 1.68 22.77 -8.21
C LEU A 13 0.53 22.32 -9.12
N THR A 14 0.66 21.18 -9.80
CA THR A 14 -0.44 20.22 -10.05
C THR A 14 0.03 19.06 -10.95
N ASN A 15 -0.16 17.85 -10.42
CA ASN A 15 -0.44 16.62 -11.15
C ASN A 15 0.57 16.14 -12.21
N THR A 16 1.58 15.40 -11.76
CA THR A 16 2.12 14.29 -12.58
C THR A 16 1.95 12.98 -11.84
N VAL A 17 0.74 12.44 -11.95
CA VAL A 17 0.48 11.00 -11.93
C VAL A 17 1.27 10.39 -13.09
N VAL A 18 2.54 10.03 -12.92
CA VAL A 18 3.26 9.02 -13.73
C VAL A 18 4.57 8.66 -13.00
N SER A 19 4.57 7.58 -12.22
CA SER A 19 5.79 6.78 -11.90
C SER A 19 5.46 5.53 -11.05
N VAL A 20 4.46 4.71 -11.41
CA VAL A 20 4.22 3.41 -10.75
C VAL A 20 4.27 2.24 -11.76
N LEU A 21 4.88 2.43 -12.93
CA LEU A 21 4.99 1.38 -13.96
C LEU A 21 6.33 0.63 -13.99
N VAL A 22 7.22 0.81 -13.00
CA VAL A 22 8.56 0.19 -13.07
C VAL A 22 8.64 -1.15 -12.31
N SER A 23 7.76 -1.43 -11.34
CA SER A 23 7.89 -2.66 -10.54
C SER A 23 7.33 -3.91 -11.22
N ALA A 24 6.35 -3.80 -12.13
CA ALA A 24 5.76 -4.96 -12.81
C ALA A 24 6.68 -5.58 -13.87
N ILE A 25 7.66 -4.83 -14.39
CA ILE A 25 8.52 -5.29 -15.49
C ILE A 25 9.69 -6.17 -14.98
N VAL A 26 10.17 -5.94 -13.76
CA VAL A 26 11.29 -6.73 -13.20
C VAL A 26 10.87 -8.17 -12.87
N SER A 27 9.63 -8.36 -12.40
CA SER A 27 9.09 -9.69 -12.09
C SER A 27 8.87 -10.55 -13.34
N TYR A 28 8.49 -9.96 -14.48
CA TYR A 28 8.24 -10.73 -15.70
C TYR A 28 9.52 -11.25 -16.37
N VAL A 29 10.61 -10.49 -16.32
CA VAL A 29 11.88 -10.87 -16.99
C VAL A 29 12.64 -11.96 -16.21
N THR A 30 12.48 -12.00 -14.89
CA THR A 30 13.21 -12.97 -14.04
C THR A 30 12.60 -14.38 -14.09
N VAL A 31 11.30 -14.51 -14.35
CA VAL A 31 10.59 -15.81 -14.38
C VAL A 31 10.99 -16.70 -15.57
N GLN A 32 11.57 -16.13 -16.64
CA GLN A 32 11.94 -16.89 -17.84
C GLN A 32 13.30 -17.58 -17.77
N TYR A 33 14.11 -17.37 -16.73
CA TYR A 33 15.40 -18.04 -16.57
C TYR A 33 15.61 -18.54 -15.14
N THR A 34 16.04 -19.81 -15.05
CA THR A 34 16.61 -20.54 -13.90
C THR A 34 15.66 -21.22 -12.88
N ASN A 35 15.58 -22.55 -13.02
CA ASN A 35 15.18 -23.54 -12.01
C ASN A 35 16.18 -23.55 -10.84
N ASP A 36 16.07 -22.62 -9.90
CA ASP A 36 16.83 -22.69 -8.66
C ASP A 36 15.90 -22.39 -7.47
N ALA A 37 15.64 -23.39 -6.62
CA ALA A 37 14.69 -23.27 -5.51
C ALA A 37 15.08 -22.13 -4.53
N GLY A 38 16.37 -21.79 -4.47
CA GLY A 38 16.86 -20.63 -3.72
C GLY A 38 16.47 -19.28 -4.32
N GLN A 39 16.40 -19.16 -5.65
CA GLN A 39 15.97 -17.94 -6.33
C GLN A 39 14.46 -17.70 -6.16
N ASP A 40 13.64 -18.75 -6.26
CA ASP A 40 12.19 -18.68 -6.01
C ASP A 40 11.89 -18.22 -4.57
N ARG A 41 12.60 -18.78 -3.59
CA ARG A 41 12.46 -18.36 -2.18
C ARG A 41 12.90 -16.91 -1.96
N ASN A 42 14.01 -16.47 -2.57
CA ASN A 42 14.48 -15.10 -2.45
C ASN A 42 13.49 -14.11 -3.09
N LEU A 43 12.94 -14.43 -4.27
CA LEU A 43 11.90 -13.61 -4.91
C LEU A 43 10.66 -13.48 -4.02
N LYS A 44 10.18 -14.60 -3.46
CA LYS A 44 9.05 -14.61 -2.51
C LYS A 44 9.34 -13.73 -1.27
N LEU A 45 10.53 -13.86 -0.68
CA LEU A 45 10.93 -13.03 0.47
C LEU A 45 11.03 -11.54 0.13
N THR A 46 11.52 -11.19 -1.05
CA THR A 46 11.54 -9.80 -1.53
C THR A 46 10.13 -9.24 -1.66
N GLN A 47 9.21 -10.00 -2.26
CA GLN A 47 7.81 -9.56 -2.40
C GLN A 47 7.11 -9.40 -1.04
N ILE A 48 7.35 -10.33 -0.11
CA ILE A 48 6.84 -10.20 1.28
C ILE A 48 7.39 -8.94 1.94
N SER A 49 8.68 -8.65 1.78
CA SER A 49 9.31 -7.46 2.36
C SER A 49 8.76 -6.16 1.76
N GLU A 50 8.51 -6.11 0.45
CA GLU A 50 7.90 -4.96 -0.23
C GLU A 50 6.47 -4.72 0.27
N PHE A 51 5.68 -5.79 0.41
CA PHE A 51 4.33 -5.77 0.97
C PHE A 51 4.28 -5.29 2.43
N ASP A 52 5.21 -5.77 3.27
CA ASP A 52 5.29 -5.36 4.67
C ASP A 52 5.72 -3.90 4.82
N LYS A 53 6.66 -3.44 3.98
CA LYS A 53 7.11 -2.04 3.98
C LYS A 53 5.96 -1.09 3.66
N SER A 54 5.24 -1.34 2.58
CA SER A 54 4.09 -0.51 2.21
C SER A 54 2.94 -0.60 3.21
N SER A 55 2.86 -1.68 4.00
CA SER A 55 1.87 -1.79 5.07
C SER A 55 2.21 -0.87 6.24
N GLY A 56 3.50 -0.71 6.54
CA GLY A 56 3.99 0.29 7.49
C GLY A 56 3.61 1.71 7.07
N ASP A 57 3.68 2.00 5.76
CA ASP A 57 3.26 3.29 5.21
C ASP A 57 1.76 3.55 5.46
N ILE A 58 0.88 2.55 5.31
CA ILE A 58 -0.55 2.70 5.60
C ILE A 58 -0.80 3.07 7.06
N ILE A 59 -0.12 2.42 8.00
CA ILE A 59 -0.30 2.71 9.43
C ILE A 59 0.12 4.16 9.71
N SER A 60 1.24 4.60 9.14
CA SER A 60 1.69 5.99 9.24
C SER A 60 0.70 6.97 8.62
N LEU A 61 0.23 6.71 7.41
CA LEU A 61 -0.76 7.54 6.71
C LEU A 61 -2.10 7.60 7.45
N SER A 62 -2.53 6.50 8.05
CA SER A 62 -3.74 6.43 8.87
C SER A 62 -3.57 7.26 10.15
N GLY A 63 -2.40 7.21 10.78
CA GLY A 63 -2.04 8.10 11.89
C GLY A 63 -2.09 9.58 11.49
N ASN A 64 -1.53 9.94 10.35
CA ASN A 64 -1.57 11.32 9.81
C ASN A 64 -3.01 11.77 9.54
N PHE A 65 -3.86 10.89 8.98
CA PHE A 65 -5.26 11.17 8.78
C PHE A 65 -5.99 11.46 10.11
N ILE A 66 -5.78 10.63 11.14
CA ILE A 66 -6.37 10.86 12.47
C ILE A 66 -5.86 12.16 13.11
N GLN A 67 -4.57 12.47 12.94
CA GLN A 67 -4.03 13.76 13.37
C GLN A 67 -4.68 14.93 12.64
N SER A 68 -4.94 14.81 11.33
CA SER A 68 -5.64 15.84 10.57
C SER A 68 -7.08 16.05 11.02
N VAL A 69 -7.79 14.96 11.29
CA VAL A 69 -9.14 14.97 11.86
C VAL A 69 -9.16 15.70 13.20
N ASN A 70 -8.24 15.39 14.11
CA ASN A 70 -8.21 15.95 15.45
C ASN A 70 -7.65 17.38 15.50
N GLY A 71 -6.67 17.69 14.65
CA GLY A 71 -5.96 18.96 14.62
C GLY A 71 -6.59 20.05 13.76
N LYS A 72 -7.72 19.77 13.09
CA LYS A 72 -8.34 20.65 12.07
C LYS A 72 -7.36 21.07 10.96
N SER A 73 -6.44 20.18 10.59
CA SER A 73 -5.56 20.41 9.43
C SER A 73 -6.22 19.92 8.14
N ASP A 74 -5.49 19.93 7.02
CA ASP A 74 -6.04 19.55 5.72
C ASP A 74 -6.36 18.04 5.65
N VAL A 75 -7.60 17.70 6.03
CA VAL A 75 -8.15 16.34 5.97
C VAL A 75 -8.21 15.83 4.53
N ASN A 76 -8.42 16.68 3.53
CA ASN A 76 -8.52 16.24 2.14
C ASN A 76 -7.16 15.80 1.58
N SER A 77 -6.09 16.51 1.95
CA SER A 77 -4.72 16.11 1.64
C SER A 77 -4.37 14.76 2.29
N SER A 78 -4.65 14.59 3.59
CA SER A 78 -4.37 13.32 4.28
C SER A 78 -5.22 12.15 3.78
N LYS A 79 -6.48 12.38 3.41
CA LYS A 79 -7.30 11.39 2.66
C LYS A 79 -6.62 10.98 1.37
N THR A 80 -6.18 11.94 0.56
CA THR A 80 -5.55 11.67 -0.75
C THR A 80 -4.28 10.84 -0.58
N MET A 81 -3.44 11.18 0.40
CA MET A 81 -2.23 10.42 0.70
C MET A 81 -2.56 9.00 1.18
N LEU A 82 -3.53 8.84 2.09
CA LEU A 82 -3.95 7.54 2.58
C LEU A 82 -4.48 6.65 1.45
N ARG A 83 -5.35 7.18 0.58
CA ARG A 83 -5.87 6.46 -0.59
C ARG A 83 -4.78 6.09 -1.59
N SER A 84 -3.77 6.94 -1.76
CA SER A 84 -2.57 6.60 -2.55
C SER A 84 -1.81 5.41 -1.94
N GLY A 85 -1.67 5.38 -0.61
CA GLY A 85 -1.12 4.24 0.12
C GLY A 85 -1.94 2.95 -0.07
N LEU A 86 -3.27 3.04 -0.04
CA LEU A 86 -4.17 1.91 -0.34
C LEU A 86 -3.99 1.41 -1.78
N ALA A 87 -3.90 2.31 -2.76
CA ALA A 87 -3.66 1.94 -4.15
C ALA A 87 -2.33 1.20 -4.33
N LYS A 88 -1.27 1.61 -3.61
CA LYS A 88 0.00 0.88 -3.59
C LYS A 88 -0.17 -0.53 -3.00
N GLN A 89 -0.88 -0.68 -1.88
CA GLN A 89 -1.14 -2.00 -1.30
C GLN A 89 -1.89 -2.93 -2.25
N ILE A 90 -2.86 -2.41 -3.00
CA ILE A 90 -3.57 -3.19 -4.02
C ILE A 90 -2.57 -3.71 -5.06
N ALA A 91 -1.70 -2.84 -5.58
CA ALA A 91 -0.69 -3.23 -6.57
C ALA A 91 0.32 -4.24 -6.01
N ASP A 92 0.79 -4.06 -4.77
CA ASP A 92 1.70 -5.00 -4.12
C ASP A 92 0.99 -6.36 -3.87
N THR A 93 -0.29 -6.37 -3.49
CA THR A 93 -1.08 -7.58 -3.26
C THR A 93 -1.34 -8.35 -4.56
N GLU A 94 -1.64 -7.66 -5.65
CA GLU A 94 -1.74 -8.28 -6.98
C GLU A 94 -0.39 -8.85 -7.45
N SER A 95 0.72 -8.19 -7.10
CA SER A 95 2.07 -8.71 -7.37
C SER A 95 2.37 -9.98 -6.58
N LEU A 96 1.92 -10.06 -5.31
CA LEU A 96 1.98 -11.30 -4.53
C LEU A 96 1.23 -12.44 -5.21
N LYS A 97 0.03 -12.20 -5.74
CA LYS A 97 -0.74 -13.23 -6.47
C LYS A 97 0.01 -13.76 -7.69
N ALA A 98 0.82 -12.93 -8.37
CA ALA A 98 1.65 -13.38 -9.48
C ALA A 98 2.78 -14.35 -9.06
N VAL A 99 3.32 -14.19 -7.85
CA VAL A 99 4.46 -14.98 -7.35
C VAL A 99 4.03 -16.20 -6.53
N PHE A 100 2.99 -16.05 -5.71
CA PHE A 100 2.50 -17.10 -4.82
C PHE A 100 1.33 -17.90 -5.45
N GLY A 101 0.69 -17.35 -6.48
CA GLY A 101 -0.40 -18.01 -7.20
C GLY A 101 -1.59 -18.32 -6.28
N ARG A 102 -2.21 -19.48 -6.50
CA ARG A 102 -3.40 -19.91 -5.76
C ARG A 102 -3.17 -20.17 -4.27
N SER A 103 -1.92 -20.27 -3.82
CA SER A 103 -1.58 -20.59 -2.42
C SER A 103 -1.98 -19.52 -1.41
N ILE A 104 -2.27 -18.30 -1.88
CA ILE A 104 -2.73 -17.16 -1.08
C ILE A 104 -4.04 -16.57 -1.59
N GLY A 105 -4.74 -17.28 -2.48
CA GLY A 105 -5.84 -16.72 -3.28
C GLY A 105 -6.93 -16.11 -2.40
N GLU A 106 -7.48 -16.92 -1.49
CA GLU A 106 -8.55 -16.51 -0.57
C GLU A 106 -8.10 -15.37 0.35
N GLU A 107 -6.93 -15.50 1.01
CA GLU A 107 -6.44 -14.48 1.94
C GLU A 107 -6.10 -13.15 1.24
N SER A 108 -5.64 -13.22 -0.01
CA SER A 108 -5.36 -12.03 -0.82
C SER A 108 -6.64 -11.33 -1.27
N GLU A 109 -7.69 -12.10 -1.61
CA GLU A 109 -9.00 -11.56 -1.97
C GLU A 109 -9.68 -10.91 -0.75
N ASP A 110 -9.65 -11.56 0.41
CA ASP A 110 -10.16 -11.02 1.67
C ASP A 110 -9.49 -9.69 2.05
N TYR A 111 -8.17 -9.60 1.85
CA TYR A 111 -7.41 -8.38 2.11
C TYR A 111 -7.76 -7.26 1.11
N LEU A 112 -7.87 -7.57 -0.18
CA LEU A 112 -8.28 -6.60 -1.21
C LEU A 112 -9.70 -6.07 -0.95
N ASP A 113 -10.62 -6.94 -0.54
CA ASP A 113 -11.97 -6.55 -0.16
C ASP A 113 -11.98 -5.65 1.08
N ALA A 114 -11.14 -5.94 2.08
CA ALA A 114 -10.97 -5.08 3.24
C ALA A 114 -10.43 -3.69 2.85
N ILE A 115 -9.43 -3.62 1.96
CA ILE A 115 -8.92 -2.34 1.43
C ILE A 115 -10.03 -1.58 0.71
N ALA A 116 -10.82 -2.23 -0.15
CA ALA A 116 -11.91 -1.60 -0.87
C ALA A 116 -13.00 -1.07 0.08
N MET A 117 -13.31 -1.81 1.16
CA MET A 117 -14.21 -1.33 2.21
C MET A 117 -13.65 -0.10 2.92
N PHE A 118 -12.36 -0.10 3.24
CA PHE A 118 -11.71 1.02 3.92
C PHE A 118 -11.58 2.27 3.04
N ASP A 119 -11.24 2.12 1.75
CA ASP A 119 -11.23 3.25 0.79
C ASP A 119 -12.59 3.95 0.73
N ARG A 120 -13.68 3.18 0.69
CA ARG A 120 -15.05 3.72 0.75
C ARG A 120 -15.33 4.45 2.07
N ALA A 121 -14.80 3.98 3.20
CA ALA A 121 -14.96 4.64 4.49
C ALA A 121 -14.18 5.96 4.55
N ILE A 122 -12.95 6.00 4.00
CA ILE A 122 -12.15 7.23 3.88
C ILE A 122 -12.84 8.26 2.99
N ASP A 123 -13.35 7.83 1.84
CA ASP A 123 -14.06 8.70 0.89
C ASP A 123 -15.27 9.36 1.56
N ARG A 124 -16.12 8.55 2.22
CA ARG A 124 -17.34 8.99 2.92
C ARG A 124 -17.09 9.81 4.18
N TYR A 125 -15.89 9.77 4.75
CA TYR A 125 -15.60 10.46 6.01
C TYR A 125 -15.82 11.97 5.88
N SER A 126 -16.85 12.52 6.50
CA SER A 126 -17.18 13.96 6.44
C SER A 126 -16.93 14.67 7.77
N GLY A 127 -16.81 13.91 8.85
CA GLY A 127 -16.51 14.44 10.17
C GLY A 127 -16.48 13.36 11.26
N PRO A 128 -16.41 13.77 12.55
CA PRO A 128 -16.23 12.86 13.68
C PRO A 128 -17.28 11.76 13.79
N THR A 129 -18.51 11.98 13.32
CA THR A 129 -19.58 10.98 13.32
C THR A 129 -19.30 9.78 12.42
N ASP A 130 -18.43 9.95 11.42
CA ASP A 130 -18.07 8.91 10.45
C ASP A 130 -16.83 8.11 10.88
N ILE A 131 -16.29 8.37 12.08
CA ILE A 131 -15.08 7.70 12.56
C ILE A 131 -15.31 6.21 12.83
N GLY A 132 -16.53 5.80 13.21
CA GLY A 132 -16.85 4.39 13.46
C GLY A 132 -16.64 3.51 12.22
N PRO A 133 -17.30 3.81 11.08
CA PRO A 133 -17.04 3.12 9.82
C PRO A 133 -15.57 3.16 9.37
N TRP A 134 -14.86 4.26 9.63
CA TRP A 134 -13.43 4.37 9.34
C TRP A 134 -12.61 3.37 10.18
N ILE A 135 -12.81 3.33 11.50
CA ILE A 135 -12.11 2.42 12.42
C ILE A 135 -12.39 0.97 12.03
N ASN A 136 -13.65 0.62 11.79
CA ASN A 136 -14.03 -0.73 11.39
C ASN A 136 -13.36 -1.15 10.07
N GLY A 137 -13.26 -0.24 9.10
CA GLY A 137 -12.55 -0.49 7.85
C GLY A 137 -11.05 -0.71 8.08
N PHE A 138 -10.42 0.13 8.89
CA PHE A 138 -9.00 0.03 9.22
C PHE A 138 -8.67 -1.26 9.98
N ASP A 139 -9.48 -1.60 11.00
CA ASP A 139 -9.32 -2.83 11.78
C ASP A 139 -9.44 -4.08 10.90
N LYS A 140 -10.40 -4.08 9.96
CA LYS A 140 -10.54 -5.18 9.01
C LYS A 140 -9.33 -5.30 8.09
N VAL A 141 -8.76 -4.19 7.62
CA VAL A 141 -7.52 -4.17 6.84
C VAL A 141 -6.37 -4.77 7.65
N LEU A 142 -6.18 -4.36 8.91
CA LEU A 142 -5.12 -4.92 9.76
C LEU A 142 -5.30 -6.42 10.04
N ALA A 143 -6.53 -6.85 10.32
CA ALA A 143 -6.83 -8.25 10.59
C ALA A 143 -6.56 -9.14 9.38
N THR A 144 -7.11 -8.79 8.22
CA THR A 144 -6.91 -9.54 6.96
C THR A 144 -5.47 -9.49 6.49
N LYS A 145 -4.76 -8.36 6.69
CA LYS A 145 -3.30 -8.29 6.48
C LYS A 145 -2.57 -9.31 7.34
N GLY A 146 -2.89 -9.39 8.63
CA GLY A 146 -2.25 -10.34 9.55
C GLY A 146 -2.43 -11.80 9.11
N VAL A 147 -3.61 -12.14 8.59
CA VAL A 147 -3.90 -13.46 8.00
C VAL A 147 -3.08 -13.70 6.74
N LEU A 148 -3.10 -12.76 5.79
CA LEU A 148 -2.32 -12.85 4.56
C LEU A 148 -0.81 -12.96 4.82
N SER A 149 -0.26 -12.14 5.74
CA SER A 149 1.14 -12.22 6.16
C SER A 149 1.48 -13.61 6.71
N LYS A 150 0.66 -14.16 7.62
CA LYS A 150 0.87 -15.52 8.15
C LYS A 150 0.95 -16.56 7.03
N GLN A 151 0.03 -16.47 6.06
CA GLN A 151 0.02 -17.37 4.92
C GLN A 151 1.28 -17.20 4.06
N LEU A 152 1.65 -15.97 3.69
CA LEU A 152 2.86 -15.67 2.93
C LEU A 152 4.14 -16.21 3.57
N TYR A 153 4.34 -15.98 4.87
CA TYR A 153 5.50 -16.46 5.59
C TYR A 153 5.52 -18.00 5.67
N SER A 154 4.35 -18.64 5.83
CA SER A 154 4.25 -20.10 5.81
C SER A 154 4.73 -20.71 4.48
N GLN A 155 4.48 -20.04 3.34
CA GLN A 155 4.90 -20.50 2.01
C GLN A 155 6.41 -20.47 1.79
N VAL A 156 7.16 -19.71 2.61
CA VAL A 156 8.64 -19.63 2.57
C VAL A 156 9.32 -20.33 3.75
N GLY A 157 8.55 -21.11 4.52
CA GLY A 157 9.03 -21.90 5.66
C GLY A 157 9.30 -21.09 6.93
N LEU A 158 8.74 -19.88 7.04
CA LEU A 158 8.85 -19.03 8.22
C LEU A 158 7.51 -19.04 8.96
N LYS A 159 7.51 -19.36 10.25
CA LYS A 159 6.34 -19.18 11.10
C LYS A 159 6.39 -17.79 11.71
N THR A 160 5.37 -16.97 11.49
CA THR A 160 5.14 -15.76 12.27
C THR A 160 4.60 -16.17 13.64
N GLU A 161 5.40 -15.99 14.69
CA GLU A 161 4.93 -16.16 16.08
C GLU A 161 3.82 -15.13 16.37
N SER A 162 2.74 -15.62 16.98
CA SER A 162 1.53 -14.85 17.34
C SER A 162 1.70 -14.10 18.65
#